data_AF-A0A2G5VQ97-F1
#
_entry.id   AF-A0A2G5VQ97-F1
#
_cell.length_a   1.000
_cell.length_b   1.000
_cell.length_c   1.000
_cell.angle_alpha   90.00
_cell.angle_beta   90.00
_cell.angle_gamma   90.00
#
_symmetry.space_group_name_H-M   'P 1'
#
loop_
_entity.id
_entity.type
_entity.pdbx_description
1 polymer ?
#
loop_
_entity_poly.entity_id
_entity_poly.type
_entity_poly.pdbx_seq_one_letter_code
_entity_poly.pdbx_strand_id
1 'polypeptide(L)'
;MISSMKSQISILESKILSGKQNDNTKPLEQTITDELKNIKMEPIIDSKQSETEELITPPPLNIPTNISNISKNYLILNAADYLKGASVDNAHSSRSNLNPIIGYDQTNLVLLDRPQPPTHKAWCSNEHNPVLTINLAKYIKPISVSYQHSKWTHDIPMSAPRIYDVVACLDFYCQNWKPLVSNCVHSSQSNGTEQFCNISSHLNVPLIGKVQFRFKENYGDSKMTCVHLVRVYGETDKPVQVQTTKNLGSEETCADLKYYYYNSYFKYTFAKKNCSVLYENDCCSDCPECCEDCTISDYNWENCLLIVLWTFIGILYTGLFVFLLICCCACLTGNIGHPSRN
;
A
#
# COMPACT_ATOMS: atom_id res chain seq x y z
N MET A 1 32.77 19.76 -28.18
CA MET A 1 33.15 18.69 -27.22
C MET A 1 32.37 17.38 -27.41
N ILE A 2 31.06 17.40 -27.67
CA ILE A 2 30.23 16.17 -27.78
C ILE A 2 30.56 15.28 -29.01
N SER A 3 31.09 15.86 -30.10
CA SER A 3 31.50 15.11 -31.31
C SER A 3 32.75 14.22 -31.09
N SER A 4 33.67 14.64 -30.23
CA SER A 4 34.93 13.93 -29.97
C SER A 4 34.71 12.65 -29.15
N MET A 5 33.76 12.67 -28.21
CA MET A 5 33.47 11.52 -27.34
C MET A 5 32.80 10.36 -28.09
N LYS A 6 31.92 10.66 -29.07
CA LYS A 6 31.31 9.62 -29.92
C LYS A 6 32.35 8.89 -30.77
N SER A 7 33.38 9.60 -31.24
CA SER A 7 34.47 9.00 -32.02
C SER A 7 35.29 8.02 -31.16
N GLN A 8 35.62 8.40 -29.92
CA GLN A 8 36.41 7.54 -29.02
C GLN A 8 35.67 6.26 -28.59
N ILE A 9 34.35 6.32 -28.41
CA ILE A 9 33.54 5.13 -28.08
C ILE A 9 33.52 4.13 -29.26
N SER A 10 33.39 4.61 -30.50
CA SER A 10 33.42 3.73 -31.68
C SER A 10 34.76 3.02 -31.88
N ILE A 11 35.86 3.67 -31.49
CA ILE A 11 37.21 3.08 -31.55
C ILE A 11 37.38 1.99 -30.49
N LEU A 12 36.81 2.16 -29.30
CA LEU A 12 36.80 1.13 -28.26
C LEU A 12 35.95 -0.09 -28.64
N GLU A 13 34.76 0.12 -29.21
CA GLU A 13 33.89 -0.97 -29.65
C GLU A 13 34.52 -1.79 -30.79
N SER A 14 35.25 -1.13 -31.71
CA SER A 14 35.98 -1.81 -32.79
C SER A 14 37.13 -2.70 -32.30
N LYS A 15 37.74 -2.38 -31.15
CA LYS A 15 38.83 -3.16 -30.55
C LYS A 15 38.35 -4.37 -29.74
N ILE A 16 37.09 -4.36 -29.29
CA ILE A 16 36.48 -5.49 -28.55
C ILE A 16 35.99 -6.59 -29.52
N LEU A 17 35.61 -6.23 -30.75
CA LEU A 17 35.03 -7.15 -31.74
C LEU A 17 36.03 -7.85 -32.67
N SER A 18 37.32 -7.49 -32.66
CA SER A 18 38.38 -8.14 -33.43
C SER A 18 39.20 -9.08 -32.53
N GLY A 19 38.76 -10.33 -32.38
CA GLY A 19 39.41 -11.31 -31.52
C GLY A 19 40.83 -11.73 -31.94
N LYS A 20 41.64 -12.13 -30.96
CA LYS A 20 42.50 -13.33 -31.00
C LYS A 20 43.27 -13.49 -29.69
N GLN A 21 43.19 -14.70 -29.16
CA GLN A 21 43.96 -15.25 -28.06
C GLN A 21 45.46 -15.18 -28.39
N ASN A 22 46.24 -14.46 -27.58
CA ASN A 22 47.69 -14.63 -27.52
C ASN A 22 48.17 -14.26 -26.12
N ASP A 23 48.89 -15.20 -25.50
CA ASP A 23 49.38 -15.15 -24.14
C ASP A 23 50.46 -14.05 -23.94
N ASN A 24 50.49 -13.51 -22.72
CA ASN A 24 51.44 -12.55 -22.13
C ASN A 24 51.12 -11.05 -22.30
N THR A 25 50.34 -10.47 -21.38
CA THR A 25 50.44 -9.03 -21.07
C THR A 25 50.02 -8.72 -19.63
N LYS A 26 50.76 -7.83 -18.96
CA LYS A 26 50.72 -7.48 -17.52
C LYS A 26 49.36 -6.91 -17.04
N PRO A 27 49.06 -6.90 -15.72
CA PRO A 27 47.76 -6.49 -15.19
C PRO A 27 47.42 -5.02 -15.49
N LEU A 28 46.19 -4.81 -15.98
CA LEU A 28 45.57 -3.54 -16.37
C LEU A 28 45.55 -2.46 -15.27
N GLU A 29 45.71 -2.84 -14.00
CA GLU A 29 45.74 -1.92 -12.86
C GLU A 29 46.99 -1.03 -12.81
N GLN A 30 48.10 -1.48 -13.41
CA GLN A 30 49.34 -0.69 -13.44
C GLN A 30 49.30 0.43 -14.49
N THR A 31 48.60 0.23 -15.61
CA THR A 31 48.53 1.23 -16.70
C THR A 31 47.67 2.44 -16.32
N ILE A 32 46.59 2.25 -15.56
CA ILE A 32 45.70 3.33 -15.11
C ILE A 32 46.39 4.22 -14.05
N THR A 33 47.26 3.62 -13.23
CA THR A 33 47.97 4.33 -12.15
C THR A 33 49.11 5.20 -12.67
N ASP A 34 49.72 4.83 -13.80
CA ASP A 34 50.78 5.60 -14.46
C ASP A 34 50.23 6.78 -15.30
N GLU A 35 49.00 6.69 -15.84
CA GLU A 35 48.36 7.81 -16.55
C GLU A 35 47.83 8.90 -15.60
N LEU A 36 47.43 8.55 -14.37
CA LEU A 36 46.90 9.51 -13.39
C LEU A 36 47.97 10.43 -12.77
N LYS A 37 49.27 10.09 -12.90
CA LYS A 37 50.38 10.86 -12.30
C LYS A 37 50.86 12.05 -13.13
N ASN A 38 50.39 12.23 -14.36
CA ASN A 38 50.94 13.21 -15.31
C ASN A 38 50.07 14.46 -15.58
N ILE A 39 49.01 14.71 -14.79
CA ILE A 39 48.24 15.95 -14.91
C ILE A 39 48.74 16.96 -13.87
N LYS A 40 49.64 17.84 -14.31
CA LYS A 40 50.13 19.00 -13.56
C LYS A 40 49.10 20.13 -13.67
N MET A 41 48.61 20.63 -12.53
CA MET A 41 47.64 21.73 -12.45
C MET A 41 48.39 23.02 -12.07
N GLU A 42 48.36 24.04 -12.93
CA GLU A 42 48.82 25.40 -12.62
C GLU A 42 47.65 26.25 -12.08
N PRO A 43 47.92 27.23 -11.19
CA PRO A 43 46.88 27.96 -10.48
C PRO A 43 46.44 29.21 -11.24
N ILE A 44 45.14 29.51 -11.24
CA ILE A 44 44.60 30.82 -11.61
C ILE A 44 43.74 31.36 -10.46
N ILE A 45 44.01 32.62 -10.16
CA ILE A 45 43.56 33.45 -9.03
C ILE A 45 42.26 34.20 -9.38
N ASP A 46 41.52 34.53 -8.32
CA ASP A 46 40.43 35.51 -8.13
C ASP A 46 39.05 35.28 -8.76
N SER A 47 38.04 35.17 -7.90
CA SER A 47 37.22 36.34 -7.52
C SER A 47 36.09 35.93 -6.58
N LYS A 48 36.00 36.59 -5.42
CA LYS A 48 34.83 36.56 -4.55
C LYS A 48 33.69 37.34 -5.23
N GLN A 49 32.56 36.68 -5.46
CA GLN A 49 31.27 37.36 -5.39
C GLN A 49 30.22 36.44 -4.78
N SER A 50 29.72 36.91 -3.65
CA SER A 50 28.62 36.35 -2.86
C SER A 50 27.32 36.46 -3.64
N GLU A 51 26.65 35.34 -3.90
CA GLU A 51 25.20 35.30 -4.07
C GLU A 51 24.66 34.05 -3.38
N THR A 52 23.91 34.32 -2.31
CA THR A 52 23.16 33.37 -1.50
C THR A 52 22.02 32.81 -2.36
N GLU A 53 22.11 31.57 -2.84
CA GLU A 53 20.94 30.86 -3.34
C GLU A 53 20.10 30.41 -2.14
N GLU A 54 19.02 31.16 -1.89
CA GLU A 54 17.98 30.79 -0.94
C GLU A 54 17.36 29.44 -1.34
N LEU A 55 17.35 28.54 -0.36
CA LEU A 55 16.56 27.33 -0.30
C LEU A 55 15.08 27.66 -0.58
N ILE A 56 14.59 27.41 -1.79
CA ILE A 56 13.17 27.53 -2.12
C ILE A 56 12.42 26.38 -1.43
N THR A 57 12.00 26.62 -0.19
CA THR A 57 10.88 25.92 0.42
C THR A 57 9.59 26.32 -0.33
N PRO A 58 8.70 25.38 -0.70
CA PRO A 58 7.40 25.77 -1.22
C PRO A 58 6.61 26.50 -0.11
N PRO A 59 5.93 27.62 -0.43
CA PRO A 59 5.26 28.42 0.59
C PRO A 59 4.10 27.66 1.24
N PRO A 60 3.83 27.89 2.54
CA PRO A 60 2.67 27.31 3.20
C PRO A 60 1.38 27.82 2.54
N LEU A 61 0.41 26.91 2.38
CA LEU A 61 -0.89 27.16 1.81
C LEU A 61 -1.70 28.09 2.75
N ASN A 62 -1.50 29.41 2.63
CA ASN A 62 -2.33 30.41 3.29
C ASN A 62 -3.69 30.45 2.59
N ILE A 63 -4.71 29.88 3.23
CA ILE A 63 -6.11 29.99 2.80
C ILE A 63 -6.58 31.43 3.04
N PRO A 64 -6.90 32.22 1.99
CA PRO A 64 -7.50 33.54 2.19
C PRO A 64 -8.98 33.36 2.51
N THR A 65 -9.39 33.77 3.71
CA THR A 65 -10.78 34.05 4.04
C THR A 65 -11.26 35.24 3.22
N ASN A 66 -11.90 34.97 2.08
CA ASN A 66 -12.87 35.88 1.46
C ASN A 66 -13.90 35.08 0.66
N ILE A 67 -15.03 34.82 1.32
CA ILE A 67 -16.21 34.15 0.76
C ILE A 67 -16.97 35.20 -0.06
N SER A 68 -16.62 35.37 -1.34
CA SER A 68 -17.52 35.98 -2.34
C SER A 68 -17.02 35.70 -3.75
N ASN A 69 -17.28 34.47 -4.22
CA ASN A 69 -17.58 34.09 -5.59
C ASN A 69 -17.59 32.56 -5.61
N ILE A 70 -18.77 31.96 -5.43
CA ILE A 70 -18.95 30.50 -5.49
C ILE A 70 -18.85 30.11 -6.97
N SER A 71 -17.61 30.04 -7.45
CA SER A 71 -17.21 29.12 -8.51
C SER A 71 -17.67 27.72 -8.09
N LYS A 72 -18.06 26.87 -9.04
CA LYS A 72 -18.41 25.47 -8.75
C LYS A 72 -17.20 24.80 -8.08
N ASN A 73 -17.19 24.74 -6.75
CA ASN A 73 -16.10 24.17 -5.96
C ASN A 73 -16.19 22.66 -6.07
N TYR A 74 -15.68 22.10 -7.17
CA TYR A 74 -15.36 20.69 -7.25
C TYR A 74 -14.37 20.38 -6.13
N LEU A 75 -14.78 19.51 -5.19
CA LEU A 75 -13.90 19.05 -4.12
C LEU A 75 -13.01 17.96 -4.70
N ILE A 76 -11.69 18.19 -4.68
CA ILE A 76 -10.71 17.17 -4.98
C ILE A 76 -10.58 16.27 -3.76
N LEU A 77 -10.79 14.97 -3.92
CA LEU A 77 -10.62 13.99 -2.86
C LEU A 77 -9.84 12.77 -3.34
N ASN A 78 -9.16 12.10 -2.40
CA ASN A 78 -8.70 10.73 -2.59
C ASN A 78 -9.90 9.78 -2.50
N ALA A 79 -10.40 9.31 -3.64
CA ALA A 79 -11.54 8.40 -3.72
C ALA A 79 -11.17 6.93 -3.47
N ALA A 80 -9.87 6.62 -3.38
CA ALA A 80 -9.37 5.30 -3.01
C ALA A 80 -9.17 5.14 -1.50
N ASP A 81 -9.56 6.13 -0.69
CA ASP A 81 -9.40 6.12 0.76
C ASP A 81 -10.34 5.12 1.45
N TYR A 82 -9.75 4.13 2.13
CA TYR A 82 -10.47 3.12 2.91
C TYR A 82 -11.42 3.72 3.96
N LEU A 83 -11.01 4.79 4.66
CA LEU A 83 -11.83 5.42 5.69
C LEU A 83 -13.07 6.12 5.11
N LYS A 84 -13.06 6.39 3.80
CA LYS A 84 -14.21 6.94 3.06
C LYS A 84 -15.07 5.86 2.41
N GLY A 85 -14.72 4.59 2.59
CA GLY A 85 -15.47 3.43 2.08
C GLY A 85 -14.92 2.84 0.78
N ALA A 86 -13.69 3.18 0.37
CA ALA A 86 -13.03 2.47 -0.72
C ALA A 86 -12.63 1.05 -0.28
N SER A 87 -12.52 0.13 -1.23
CA SER A 87 -12.13 -1.26 -0.94
C SER A 87 -11.38 -1.91 -2.09
N VAL A 88 -10.50 -2.84 -1.75
CA VAL A 88 -9.86 -3.75 -2.70
C VAL A 88 -10.88 -4.78 -3.16
N ASP A 89 -11.02 -4.95 -4.47
CA ASP A 89 -11.78 -6.05 -5.04
C ASP A 89 -10.88 -7.27 -5.18
N ASN A 90 -10.89 -8.13 -4.17
CA ASN A 90 -10.07 -9.34 -4.13
C ASN A 90 -10.41 -10.34 -5.23
N ALA A 91 -11.64 -10.35 -5.76
CA ALA A 91 -12.03 -11.28 -6.83
C ALA A 91 -11.41 -10.89 -8.18
N HIS A 92 -11.04 -9.62 -8.34
CA HIS A 92 -10.45 -9.06 -9.55
C HIS A 92 -9.03 -8.53 -9.34
N SER A 93 -8.44 -8.78 -8.17
CA SER A 93 -7.05 -8.46 -7.89
C SER A 93 -6.22 -9.73 -7.93
N SER A 94 -4.93 -9.59 -8.25
CA SER A 94 -3.95 -10.65 -8.04
C SER A 94 -3.91 -11.06 -6.58
N ARG A 95 -3.50 -12.30 -6.32
CA ARG A 95 -3.46 -12.83 -4.96
C ARG A 95 -2.46 -12.05 -4.10
N SER A 96 -2.89 -11.72 -2.88
CA SER A 96 -2.11 -10.95 -1.91
C SER A 96 -1.69 -11.77 -0.70
N ASN A 97 -0.52 -11.47 -0.14
CA ASN A 97 -0.13 -11.92 1.21
C ASN A 97 -1.07 -11.39 2.31
N LEU A 98 -1.75 -10.26 2.08
CA LEU A 98 -2.68 -9.66 3.02
C LEU A 98 -4.08 -10.29 3.01
N ASN A 99 -4.34 -11.24 2.10
CA ASN A 99 -5.57 -12.03 2.08
C ASN A 99 -5.22 -13.52 2.27
N PRO A 100 -4.85 -13.94 3.50
CA PRO A 100 -4.46 -15.32 3.76
C PRO A 100 -5.66 -16.26 3.76
N ILE A 101 -5.42 -17.54 3.49
CA ILE A 101 -6.46 -18.60 3.60
C ILE A 101 -6.93 -18.74 5.05
N ILE A 102 -6.01 -18.55 6.00
CA ILE A 102 -6.27 -18.61 7.44
C ILE A 102 -5.91 -17.23 8.02
N GLY A 103 -6.89 -16.59 8.66
CA GLY A 103 -6.77 -15.24 9.20
C GLY A 103 -7.78 -14.28 8.57
N TYR A 104 -7.67 -13.01 8.92
CA TYR A 104 -8.53 -11.97 8.39
C TYR A 104 -7.91 -11.28 7.18
N ASP A 105 -8.76 -10.81 6.27
CA ASP A 105 -8.36 -9.98 5.15
C ASP A 105 -7.89 -8.59 5.62
N GLN A 106 -6.66 -8.25 5.21
CA GLN A 106 -5.97 -6.99 5.50
C GLN A 106 -5.65 -6.19 4.23
N THR A 107 -6.14 -6.62 3.06
CA THR A 107 -5.76 -6.02 1.76
C THR A 107 -6.03 -4.53 1.66
N ASN A 108 -7.07 -4.03 2.33
CA ASN A 108 -7.40 -2.60 2.36
C ASN A 108 -6.33 -1.72 3.04
N LEU A 109 -5.30 -2.29 3.68
CA LEU A 109 -4.17 -1.51 4.21
C LEU A 109 -3.46 -0.69 3.11
N VAL A 110 -3.47 -1.16 1.86
CA VAL A 110 -2.91 -0.45 0.70
C VAL A 110 -3.70 0.81 0.32
N LEU A 111 -4.90 0.97 0.88
CA LEU A 111 -5.86 2.04 0.63
C LEU A 111 -6.07 2.95 1.86
N LEU A 112 -5.46 2.60 3.00
CA LEU A 112 -5.59 3.37 4.23
C LEU A 112 -4.83 4.70 4.08
N ASP A 113 -5.57 5.79 3.93
CA ASP A 113 -4.97 7.10 3.70
C ASP A 113 -4.24 7.59 4.95
N ARG A 114 -2.91 7.70 4.84
CA ARG A 114 -2.02 8.10 5.93
C ARG A 114 -0.77 8.79 5.39
N PRO A 115 -0.14 9.68 6.17
CA PRO A 115 1.03 10.43 5.71
C PRO A 115 2.20 9.54 5.28
N GLN A 116 2.40 8.41 5.96
CA GLN A 116 3.45 7.44 5.67
C GLN A 116 2.97 6.01 5.88
N PRO A 117 3.19 5.09 4.92
CA PRO A 117 2.86 3.68 5.10
C PRO A 117 3.95 2.90 5.87
N PRO A 118 3.62 2.07 6.87
CA PRO A 118 4.49 1.06 7.47
C PRO A 118 5.14 0.11 6.48
N THR A 119 6.40 -0.20 6.77
CA THR A 119 7.27 -1.04 5.94
C THR A 119 6.79 -2.49 5.81
N HIS A 120 6.11 -3.02 6.83
CA HIS A 120 5.74 -4.44 6.91
C HIS A 120 4.29 -4.73 6.53
N LYS A 121 3.59 -3.75 5.93
CA LYS A 121 2.14 -3.80 5.63
C LYS A 121 1.80 -3.55 4.16
N ALA A 122 2.72 -3.92 3.28
CA ALA A 122 2.51 -3.83 1.85
C ALA A 122 1.60 -4.96 1.35
N TRP A 123 0.75 -4.63 0.37
CA TRP A 123 0.06 -5.60 -0.46
C TRP A 123 1.09 -6.21 -1.42
N CYS A 124 1.44 -7.47 -1.24
CA CYS A 124 2.43 -8.16 -2.05
C CYS A 124 1.80 -9.30 -2.84
N SER A 125 2.13 -9.38 -4.12
CA SER A 125 1.74 -10.47 -5.00
C SER A 125 2.96 -11.13 -5.63
N ASN A 126 2.87 -12.43 -5.87
CA ASN A 126 3.88 -13.22 -6.56
C ASN A 126 3.56 -13.48 -8.04
N GLU A 127 2.50 -12.85 -8.55
CA GLU A 127 2.17 -12.87 -9.97
C GLU A 127 3.10 -11.94 -10.75
N HIS A 128 3.45 -12.29 -11.99
CA HIS A 128 4.45 -11.56 -12.77
C HIS A 128 4.02 -10.13 -13.16
N ASN A 129 2.74 -9.95 -13.48
CA ASN A 129 2.14 -8.65 -13.80
C ASN A 129 0.93 -8.44 -12.88
N PRO A 130 1.15 -8.13 -11.60
CA PRO A 130 0.08 -8.12 -10.64
C PRO A 130 -0.89 -6.97 -10.90
N VAL A 131 -2.17 -7.24 -10.63
CA VAL A 131 -3.27 -6.28 -10.79
C VAL A 131 -3.89 -6.00 -9.43
N LEU A 132 -4.02 -4.73 -9.07
CA LEU A 132 -4.75 -4.29 -7.89
C LEU A 132 -6.02 -3.56 -8.34
N THR A 133 -7.18 -4.17 -8.11
CA THR A 133 -8.49 -3.61 -8.45
C THR A 133 -9.10 -2.94 -7.23
N ILE A 134 -9.57 -1.71 -7.40
CA ILE A 134 -10.09 -0.87 -6.31
C ILE A 134 -11.48 -0.37 -6.66
N ASN A 135 -12.45 -0.65 -5.79
CA ASN A 135 -13.72 0.05 -5.76
C ASN A 135 -13.54 1.38 -5.03
N LEU A 136 -13.82 2.49 -5.72
CA LEU A 136 -13.69 3.82 -5.16
C LEU A 136 -14.86 4.13 -4.21
N ALA A 137 -14.58 4.89 -3.16
CA ALA A 137 -15.56 5.36 -2.19
C ALA A 137 -16.69 6.19 -2.82
N LYS A 138 -16.37 6.90 -3.90
CA LYS A 138 -17.27 7.78 -4.65
C LYS A 138 -16.95 7.70 -6.13
N TYR A 139 -17.98 7.91 -6.95
CA TYR A 139 -17.78 8.19 -8.37
C TYR A 139 -17.12 9.55 -8.53
N ILE A 140 -16.01 9.59 -9.25
CA ILE A 140 -15.22 10.81 -9.47
C ILE A 140 -14.87 11.00 -10.94
N LYS A 141 -14.61 12.25 -11.31
CA LYS A 141 -13.85 12.55 -12.53
C LYS A 141 -12.37 12.53 -12.15
N PRO A 142 -11.58 11.56 -12.64
CA PRO A 142 -10.22 11.35 -12.14
C PRO A 142 -9.26 12.42 -12.69
N ILE A 143 -8.38 12.93 -11.83
CA ILE A 143 -7.38 13.97 -12.15
C ILE A 143 -5.97 13.40 -12.09
N SER A 144 -5.67 12.59 -11.10
CA SER A 144 -4.36 11.97 -10.93
C SER A 144 -4.47 10.70 -10.11
N VAL A 145 -3.46 9.87 -10.24
CA VAL A 145 -3.19 8.76 -9.33
C VAL A 145 -1.84 9.00 -8.69
N SER A 146 -1.61 8.39 -7.55
CA SER A 146 -0.31 8.44 -6.91
C SER A 146 0.05 7.10 -6.31
N TYR A 147 1.36 6.94 -6.14
CA TYR A 147 1.94 5.84 -5.41
C TYR A 147 2.93 6.38 -4.39
N GLN A 148 2.87 5.84 -3.17
CA GLN A 148 3.80 6.12 -2.10
C GLN A 148 4.31 4.80 -1.53
N HIS A 149 5.63 4.67 -1.48
CA HIS A 149 6.31 3.57 -0.81
C HIS A 149 6.63 3.96 0.63
N SER A 150 6.80 2.98 1.53
CA SER A 150 7.37 3.24 2.87
C SER A 150 8.78 3.83 2.76
N LYS A 151 9.25 4.58 3.77
CA LYS A 151 10.63 5.09 3.76
C LYS A 151 11.63 3.93 3.82
N TRP A 152 12.73 4.04 3.07
CA TRP A 152 13.87 3.12 3.13
C TRP A 152 15.15 3.87 3.52
N THR A 153 16.17 3.17 4.04
CA THR A 153 17.38 3.85 4.56
C THR A 153 18.54 3.86 3.57
N HIS A 154 18.66 2.87 2.69
CA HIS A 154 19.81 2.72 1.79
C HIS A 154 19.34 2.62 0.34
N ASP A 155 18.71 1.50 -0.01
CA ASP A 155 18.28 1.22 -1.37
C ASP A 155 16.77 1.03 -1.46
N ILE A 156 16.22 1.35 -2.63
CA ILE A 156 14.81 1.05 -2.92
C ILE A 156 14.61 -0.47 -2.88
N PRO A 157 13.58 -0.98 -2.19
CA PRO A 157 13.31 -2.42 -2.19
C PRO A 157 13.08 -2.94 -3.61
N MET A 158 13.75 -4.03 -3.97
CA MET A 158 13.65 -4.62 -5.33
C MET A 158 12.21 -5.01 -5.70
N SER A 159 11.37 -5.29 -4.69
CA SER A 159 9.96 -5.62 -4.86
C SER A 159 9.05 -4.41 -5.06
N ALA A 160 9.56 -3.18 -4.89
CA ALA A 160 8.79 -1.96 -5.12
C ALA A 160 8.40 -1.86 -6.62
N PRO A 161 7.14 -1.50 -6.94
CA PRO A 161 6.77 -1.18 -8.31
C PRO A 161 7.62 -0.05 -8.87
N ARG A 162 8.09 -0.23 -10.10
CA ARG A 162 8.83 0.76 -10.88
C ARG A 162 7.94 1.37 -11.96
N ILE A 163 7.24 0.54 -12.73
CA ILE A 163 6.38 0.97 -13.84
C ILE A 163 4.99 0.38 -13.66
N TYR A 164 3.97 1.23 -13.77
CA TYR A 164 2.58 0.80 -13.71
C TYR A 164 1.67 1.61 -14.63
N ASP A 165 0.56 0.99 -15.03
CA ASP A 165 -0.56 1.64 -15.70
C ASP A 165 -1.74 1.74 -14.75
N VAL A 166 -2.66 2.67 -15.03
CA VAL A 166 -3.97 2.69 -14.38
C VAL A 166 -5.07 2.76 -15.44
N VAL A 167 -6.08 1.91 -15.29
CA VAL A 167 -7.26 1.88 -16.15
C VAL A 167 -8.52 2.13 -15.32
N ALA A 168 -9.51 2.76 -15.95
CA ALA A 168 -10.86 2.88 -15.42
C ALA A 168 -11.67 1.66 -15.86
N CYS A 169 -12.35 1.01 -14.92
CA CYS A 169 -13.29 -0.06 -15.21
C CYS A 169 -14.65 0.55 -15.58
N LEU A 170 -15.19 0.18 -16.73
CA LEU A 170 -16.49 0.65 -17.23
C LEU A 170 -17.63 -0.32 -16.90
N ASP A 171 -17.30 -1.50 -16.37
CA ASP A 171 -18.24 -2.48 -15.85
C ASP A 171 -17.76 -3.06 -14.50
N PHE A 172 -18.63 -3.86 -13.88
CA PHE A 172 -18.40 -4.45 -12.57
C PHE A 172 -17.21 -5.42 -12.53
N TYR A 173 -16.98 -6.20 -13.59
CA TYR A 173 -15.93 -7.21 -13.68
C TYR A 173 -14.61 -6.64 -14.25
N CYS A 174 -14.59 -5.36 -14.62
CA CYS A 174 -13.51 -4.69 -15.33
C CYS A 174 -13.10 -5.37 -16.65
N GLN A 175 -14.06 -5.97 -17.37
CA GLN A 175 -13.78 -6.58 -18.68
C GLN A 175 -13.69 -5.51 -19.77
N ASN A 176 -14.52 -4.48 -19.66
CA ASN A 176 -14.48 -3.25 -20.43
C ASN A 176 -13.79 -2.18 -19.58
N TRP A 177 -12.67 -1.68 -20.09
CA TRP A 177 -11.87 -0.67 -19.39
C TRP A 177 -11.29 0.35 -20.38
N LYS A 178 -10.89 1.50 -19.83
CA LYS A 178 -10.24 2.58 -20.59
C LYS A 178 -8.97 3.02 -19.88
N PRO A 179 -7.83 3.18 -20.58
CA PRO A 179 -6.62 3.73 -19.98
C PRO A 179 -6.88 5.11 -19.36
N LEU A 180 -6.44 5.31 -18.12
CA LEU A 180 -6.38 6.62 -17.48
C LEU A 180 -4.99 7.23 -17.66
N VAL A 181 -3.96 6.43 -17.32
CA VAL A 181 -2.54 6.76 -17.45
C VAL A 181 -1.76 5.50 -17.78
N SER A 182 -0.66 5.68 -18.49
CA SER A 182 0.23 4.60 -18.89
C SER A 182 1.68 4.95 -18.56
N ASN A 183 2.45 3.94 -18.15
CA ASN A 183 3.88 4.02 -17.84
C ASN A 183 4.19 5.07 -16.77
N CYS A 184 3.37 5.13 -15.72
CA CYS A 184 3.72 5.89 -14.53
C CYS A 184 4.97 5.28 -13.91
N VAL A 185 6.00 6.11 -13.69
CA VAL A 185 7.28 5.68 -13.15
C VAL A 185 7.38 6.11 -11.69
N HIS A 186 7.58 5.14 -10.80
CA HIS A 186 8.00 5.43 -9.43
C HIS A 186 9.53 5.51 -9.41
N SER A 187 10.07 6.68 -9.11
CA SER A 187 11.51 6.98 -9.05
C SER A 187 12.09 6.70 -7.66
N SER A 188 13.32 6.16 -7.62
CA SER A 188 14.10 5.98 -6.39
C SER A 188 14.62 7.28 -5.77
N GLN A 189 14.53 8.41 -6.47
CA GLN A 189 15.04 9.70 -6.00
C GLN A 189 14.20 10.33 -4.89
N SER A 190 12.97 9.85 -4.70
CA SER A 190 12.00 10.48 -3.80
C SER A 190 11.54 9.46 -2.74
N ASN A 191 12.41 9.30 -1.74
CA ASN A 191 12.31 8.30 -0.69
C ASN A 191 11.14 8.57 0.25
N GLY A 192 10.19 7.62 0.30
CA GLY A 192 8.99 7.70 1.12
C GLY A 192 8.05 8.87 0.78
N THR A 193 8.33 9.60 -0.29
CA THR A 193 7.47 10.67 -0.79
C THR A 193 6.47 10.11 -1.79
N GLU A 194 5.27 10.66 -1.74
CA GLU A 194 4.24 10.36 -2.71
C GLU A 194 4.62 10.88 -4.10
N GLN A 195 4.43 10.06 -5.12
CA GLN A 195 4.70 10.40 -6.51
C GLN A 195 3.41 10.37 -7.32
N PHE A 196 3.12 11.49 -7.97
CA PHE A 196 1.91 11.70 -8.75
C PHE A 196 2.11 11.34 -10.22
N CYS A 197 1.09 10.72 -10.80
CA CYS A 197 0.94 10.49 -12.22
C CYS A 197 -0.36 11.16 -12.69
N ASN A 198 -0.21 12.28 -13.40
CA ASN A 198 -1.35 13.11 -13.80
C ASN A 198 -2.11 12.49 -14.98
N ILE A 199 -3.43 12.50 -14.89
CA ILE A 199 -4.31 12.08 -15.97
C ILE A 199 -4.53 13.28 -16.89
N SER A 200 -4.49 13.05 -18.21
CA SER A 200 -4.72 14.13 -19.17
C SER A 200 -6.13 14.72 -18.99
N SER A 201 -6.22 16.04 -18.87
CA SER A 201 -7.49 16.76 -18.76
C SER A 201 -8.38 16.62 -20.00
N HIS A 202 -7.79 16.27 -21.16
CA HIS A 202 -8.49 16.01 -22.41
C HIS A 202 -9.07 14.59 -22.50
N LEU A 203 -8.74 13.72 -21.55
CA LEU A 203 -9.24 12.36 -21.54
C LEU A 203 -10.73 12.35 -21.22
N ASN A 204 -11.55 12.06 -22.24
CA ASN A 204 -12.99 11.96 -22.05
C ASN A 204 -13.37 10.60 -21.44
N VAL A 205 -13.41 10.52 -20.12
CA VAL A 205 -13.86 9.35 -19.35
C VAL A 205 -15.11 9.74 -18.56
N PRO A 206 -16.14 8.87 -18.48
CA PRO A 206 -17.25 9.10 -17.56
C PRO A 206 -16.77 9.18 -16.11
N LEU A 207 -17.66 9.56 -15.20
CA LEU A 207 -17.39 9.38 -13.77
C LEU A 207 -17.10 7.90 -13.49
N ILE A 208 -16.02 7.63 -12.76
CA ILE A 208 -15.56 6.26 -12.50
C ILE A 208 -15.76 5.92 -11.03
N GLY A 209 -16.21 4.69 -10.78
CA GLY A 209 -16.32 4.12 -9.44
C GLY A 209 -15.32 3.00 -9.18
N LYS A 210 -14.50 2.63 -10.16
CA LYS A 210 -13.59 1.48 -10.08
C LYS A 210 -12.39 1.64 -11.00
N VAL A 211 -11.21 1.26 -10.50
CA VAL A 211 -9.94 1.33 -11.24
C VAL A 211 -9.13 0.05 -11.07
N GLN A 212 -8.18 -0.18 -11.98
CA GLN A 212 -7.12 -1.18 -11.82
C GLN A 212 -5.75 -0.53 -11.96
N PHE A 213 -4.92 -0.72 -10.96
CA PHE A 213 -3.48 -0.54 -11.07
C PHE A 213 -2.87 -1.81 -11.64
N ARG A 214 -2.07 -1.68 -12.69
CA ARG A 214 -1.45 -2.79 -13.42
C ARG A 214 0.05 -2.61 -13.37
N PHE A 215 0.71 -3.37 -12.50
CA PHE A 215 2.15 -3.25 -12.28
C PHE A 215 2.88 -4.08 -13.35
N LYS A 216 3.77 -3.41 -14.10
CA LYS A 216 4.50 -4.01 -15.22
C LYS A 216 5.91 -4.42 -14.85
N GLU A 217 6.56 -3.62 -14.02
CA GLU A 217 7.97 -3.78 -13.69
C GLU A 217 8.19 -3.36 -12.23
N ASN A 218 9.04 -4.09 -11.51
CA ASN A 218 9.57 -3.72 -10.20
C ASN A 218 11.08 -3.42 -10.30
N TYR A 219 11.74 -3.16 -9.18
CA TYR A 219 13.16 -2.82 -9.14
C TYR A 219 14.12 -4.01 -9.21
N GLY A 220 13.65 -5.21 -9.59
CA GLY A 220 14.50 -6.37 -9.86
C GLY A 220 14.14 -7.62 -9.06
N ASP A 221 13.05 -7.62 -8.29
CA ASP A 221 12.60 -8.81 -7.57
C ASP A 221 11.90 -9.78 -8.54
N SER A 222 12.45 -10.99 -8.68
CA SER A 222 11.91 -12.01 -9.58
C SER A 222 10.70 -12.77 -9.01
N LYS A 223 10.39 -12.59 -7.72
CA LYS A 223 9.40 -13.38 -6.98
C LYS A 223 8.17 -12.59 -6.61
N MET A 224 8.28 -11.29 -6.35
CA MET A 224 7.15 -10.51 -5.87
C MET A 224 7.20 -9.01 -6.20
N THR A 225 6.01 -8.42 -6.23
CA THR A 225 5.81 -6.96 -6.23
C THR A 225 5.02 -6.56 -4.99
N CYS A 226 5.49 -5.56 -4.25
CA CYS A 226 4.93 -5.10 -2.99
C CYS A 226 4.53 -3.62 -3.05
N VAL A 227 3.24 -3.36 -2.91
CA VAL A 227 2.60 -2.04 -3.04
C VAL A 227 2.20 -1.56 -1.65
N HIS A 228 2.68 -0.38 -1.25
CA HIS A 228 2.43 0.17 0.08
C HIS A 228 1.17 1.03 0.17
N LEU A 229 1.08 2.09 -0.64
CA LEU A 229 -0.06 3.00 -0.61
C LEU A 229 -0.31 3.57 -2.00
N VAL A 230 -1.56 3.47 -2.46
CA VAL A 230 -2.02 4.07 -3.71
C VAL A 230 -3.17 5.02 -3.44
N ARG A 231 -3.26 6.10 -4.21
CA ARG A 231 -4.38 7.04 -4.14
C ARG A 231 -4.91 7.38 -5.51
N VAL A 232 -6.19 7.74 -5.56
CA VAL A 232 -6.88 8.14 -6.79
C VAL A 232 -7.59 9.45 -6.50
N TYR A 233 -7.09 10.53 -7.08
CA TYR A 233 -7.62 11.86 -6.88
C TYR A 233 -8.59 12.24 -7.99
N GLY A 234 -9.70 12.87 -7.63
CA GLY A 234 -10.65 13.37 -8.62
C GLY A 234 -11.67 14.32 -8.05
N GLU A 235 -12.40 14.95 -8.96
CA GLU A 235 -13.50 15.86 -8.69
C GLU A 235 -14.78 15.09 -8.39
N THR A 236 -15.54 15.57 -7.41
CA THR A 236 -16.90 15.11 -7.13
C THR A 236 -17.86 16.30 -7.06
N ASP A 237 -19.11 16.06 -7.44
CA ASP A 237 -20.19 17.05 -7.37
C ASP A 237 -20.82 17.12 -5.96
N LYS A 238 -20.52 16.16 -5.08
CA LYS A 238 -21.11 16.06 -3.74
C LYS A 238 -20.11 16.49 -2.67
N PRO A 239 -20.46 17.45 -1.80
CA PRO A 239 -19.60 17.82 -0.69
C PRO A 239 -19.39 16.63 0.25
N VAL A 240 -18.12 16.32 0.53
CA VAL A 240 -17.74 15.34 1.55
C VAL A 240 -17.95 16.00 2.90
N GLN A 241 -18.96 15.56 3.66
CA GLN A 241 -19.06 15.92 5.07
C GLN A 241 -18.01 15.11 5.83
N VAL A 242 -16.89 15.75 6.15
CA VAL A 242 -15.96 15.20 7.13
C VAL A 242 -16.48 15.64 8.50
N GLN A 243 -17.12 14.73 9.23
CA GLN A 243 -17.46 14.96 10.63
C GLN A 243 -16.20 14.70 11.46
N THR A 244 -15.34 15.71 11.61
CA THR A 244 -14.26 15.65 12.59
C THR A 244 -14.67 16.49 13.78
N THR A 245 -15.26 15.86 14.78
CA THR A 245 -15.35 16.46 16.11
C THR A 245 -14.86 15.40 17.08
N LYS A 246 -13.63 15.57 17.57
CA LYS A 246 -13.15 14.84 18.75
C LYS A 246 -14.16 15.12 19.85
N ASN A 247 -14.88 14.09 20.26
CA ASN A 247 -15.75 14.18 21.42
C ASN A 247 -15.00 13.60 22.63
N LEU A 248 -15.51 13.84 23.84
CA LEU A 248 -14.92 13.35 25.08
C LEU A 248 -14.71 11.81 25.04
N GLY A 249 -15.59 11.08 24.35
CA GLY A 249 -15.46 9.63 24.17
C GLY A 249 -14.28 9.23 23.28
N SER A 250 -13.92 10.05 22.28
CA SER A 250 -12.71 9.83 21.46
C SER A 250 -11.45 9.97 22.30
N GLU A 251 -11.35 11.02 23.14
CA GLU A 251 -10.18 11.24 24.01
C GLU A 251 -10.00 10.09 25.01
N GLU A 252 -11.09 9.66 25.67
CA GLU A 252 -11.07 8.51 26.58
C GLU A 252 -10.64 7.23 25.85
N THR A 253 -11.20 6.96 24.68
CA THR A 253 -10.84 5.79 23.86
C THR A 253 -9.36 5.79 23.49
N CYS A 254 -8.82 6.92 23.03
CA CYS A 254 -7.41 7.03 22.66
C CYS A 254 -6.49 6.88 23.87
N ALA A 255 -6.84 7.48 25.02
CA ALA A 255 -6.08 7.36 26.26
C ALA A 255 -6.03 5.90 26.76
N ASP A 256 -7.16 5.20 26.73
CA ASP A 256 -7.27 3.79 27.11
C ASP A 256 -6.44 2.89 26.19
N LEU A 257 -6.58 3.05 24.88
CA LEU A 257 -5.83 2.25 23.90
C LEU A 257 -4.32 2.47 24.04
N LYS A 258 -3.89 3.72 24.23
CA LYS A 258 -2.50 4.05 24.51
C LYS A 258 -2.03 3.37 25.80
N TYR A 259 -2.79 3.51 26.88
CA TYR A 259 -2.43 2.89 28.16
C TYR A 259 -2.30 1.37 28.04
N TYR A 260 -3.25 0.71 27.37
CA TYR A 260 -3.19 -0.73 27.14
C TYR A 260 -1.99 -1.14 26.29
N TYR A 261 -1.69 -0.39 25.22
CA TYR A 261 -0.55 -0.69 24.35
C TYR A 261 0.77 -0.76 25.14
N TYR A 262 1.01 0.24 26.00
CA TYR A 262 2.27 0.34 26.76
C TYR A 262 2.31 -0.48 28.05
N ASN A 263 1.17 -0.77 28.67
CA ASN A 263 1.13 -1.39 30.01
C ASN A 263 0.56 -2.81 30.02
N SER A 264 -0.21 -3.22 29.00
CA SER A 264 -0.89 -4.52 29.00
C SER A 264 -1.20 -5.02 27.59
N TYR A 265 -0.26 -5.78 27.02
CA TYR A 265 -0.43 -6.45 25.73
C TYR A 265 -1.75 -7.24 25.63
N PHE A 266 -2.13 -7.95 26.69
CA PHE A 266 -3.38 -8.72 26.73
C PHE A 266 -4.60 -7.82 26.58
N LYS A 267 -4.73 -6.77 27.40
CA LYS A 267 -5.85 -5.83 27.30
C LYS A 267 -5.91 -5.15 25.94
N TYR A 268 -4.74 -4.75 25.41
CA TYR A 268 -4.66 -4.16 24.08
C TYR A 268 -5.14 -5.13 23.01
N THR A 269 -4.70 -6.40 23.05
CA THR A 269 -5.09 -7.42 22.09
C THR A 269 -6.60 -7.58 21.99
N PHE A 270 -7.32 -7.56 23.11
CA PHE A 270 -8.78 -7.75 23.14
C PHE A 270 -9.60 -6.46 23.02
N ALA A 271 -8.97 -5.29 23.00
CA ALA A 271 -9.64 -4.01 22.81
C ALA A 271 -10.16 -3.87 21.36
N LYS A 272 -11.20 -3.05 21.18
CA LYS A 272 -11.72 -2.71 19.85
C LYS A 272 -10.83 -1.63 19.23
N LYS A 273 -9.88 -2.02 18.36
CA LYS A 273 -8.76 -1.14 17.94
C LYS A 273 -8.33 -1.26 16.46
N ASN A 274 -9.27 -1.51 15.56
CA ASN A 274 -8.92 -1.55 14.14
C ASN A 274 -8.54 -0.16 13.59
N CYS A 275 -8.00 -0.11 12.37
CA CYS A 275 -7.57 1.13 11.74
C CYS A 275 -8.73 2.16 11.64
N SER A 276 -9.96 1.73 11.36
CA SER A 276 -11.11 2.64 11.34
C SER A 276 -11.30 3.35 12.68
N VAL A 277 -11.32 2.60 13.79
CA VAL A 277 -11.49 3.16 15.14
C VAL A 277 -10.37 4.14 15.47
N LEU A 278 -9.11 3.77 15.23
CA LEU A 278 -7.96 4.61 15.59
C LEU A 278 -7.92 5.92 14.80
N TYR A 279 -8.21 5.87 13.49
CA TYR A 279 -8.16 7.06 12.64
C TYR A 279 -9.40 7.94 12.76
N GLU A 280 -10.61 7.37 12.91
CA GLU A 280 -11.85 8.15 13.09
C GLU A 280 -11.86 8.92 14.42
N ASN A 281 -11.22 8.39 15.46
CA ASN A 281 -11.06 9.08 16.74
C ASN A 281 -9.81 9.97 16.81
N ASP A 282 -9.02 10.00 15.73
CA ASP A 282 -7.75 10.75 15.63
C ASP A 282 -6.81 10.46 16.82
N CYS A 283 -6.61 9.16 17.10
CA CYS A 283 -5.74 8.67 18.17
C CYS A 283 -4.26 8.67 17.79
N CYS A 284 -3.92 8.83 16.50
CA CYS A 284 -2.56 8.70 16.01
C CYS A 284 -1.62 9.81 16.51
N SER A 285 -2.16 10.95 16.98
CA SER A 285 -1.39 11.98 17.69
C SER A 285 -0.89 11.48 19.05
N ASP A 286 -1.67 10.62 19.70
CA ASP A 286 -1.44 10.21 21.08
C ASP A 286 -0.63 8.92 21.16
N CYS A 287 -0.86 8.02 20.19
CA CYS A 287 -0.15 6.76 20.01
C CYS A 287 0.10 6.49 18.49
N PRO A 288 1.14 7.09 17.89
CA PRO A 288 1.50 6.83 16.50
C PRO A 288 1.76 5.34 16.21
N GLU A 289 2.37 4.63 17.17
CA GLU A 289 2.70 3.21 17.06
C GLU A 289 1.43 2.35 16.94
N CYS A 290 0.36 2.72 17.65
CA CYS A 290 -0.94 2.06 17.54
C CYS A 290 -1.48 2.13 16.10
N CYS A 291 -1.29 3.25 15.41
CA CYS A 291 -1.73 3.43 14.03
C CYS A 291 -0.78 2.77 13.00
N GLU A 292 0.50 2.69 13.32
CA GLU A 292 1.45 1.88 12.55
C GLU A 292 1.06 0.40 12.60
N ASP A 293 0.66 -0.08 13.79
CA ASP A 293 0.34 -1.48 14.07
C ASP A 293 -1.12 -1.88 13.83
N CYS A 294 -2.00 -0.93 13.52
CA CYS A 294 -3.42 -1.21 13.27
C CYS A 294 -3.67 -2.22 12.13
N THR A 295 -4.73 -3.02 12.28
CA THR A 295 -5.24 -3.94 11.26
C THR A 295 -6.61 -3.47 10.77
N ILE A 296 -6.97 -3.81 9.54
CA ILE A 296 -8.28 -3.50 8.93
C ILE A 296 -9.38 -4.28 9.67
N SER A 297 -9.17 -5.58 9.76
CA SER A 297 -10.02 -6.51 10.51
C SER A 297 -9.23 -7.00 11.72
N ASP A 298 -9.81 -6.84 12.91
CA ASP A 298 -9.15 -7.14 14.17
C ASP A 298 -9.97 -8.09 15.04
N TYR A 299 -9.29 -8.85 15.88
CA TYR A 299 -9.91 -9.71 16.87
C TYR A 299 -10.18 -8.91 18.14
N ASN A 300 -11.39 -8.98 18.66
CA ASN A 300 -11.76 -8.31 19.90
C ASN A 300 -12.45 -9.28 20.86
N TRP A 301 -12.70 -8.83 22.08
CA TRP A 301 -13.36 -9.64 23.11
C TRP A 301 -14.74 -10.15 22.69
N GLU A 302 -15.51 -9.36 21.94
CA GLU A 302 -16.84 -9.74 21.45
C GLU A 302 -16.77 -10.96 20.52
N ASN A 303 -15.86 -10.93 19.55
CA ASN A 303 -15.62 -12.05 18.64
C ASN A 303 -15.18 -13.30 19.40
N CYS A 304 -14.34 -13.14 20.43
CA CYS A 304 -13.89 -14.24 21.27
C CYS A 304 -15.03 -14.90 22.04
N LEU A 305 -15.86 -14.10 22.70
CA LEU A 305 -17.03 -14.60 23.44
C LEU A 305 -18.00 -15.34 22.51
N LEU A 306 -18.24 -14.80 21.32
CA LEU A 306 -19.09 -15.45 20.32
C LEU A 306 -18.53 -16.82 19.91
N ILE A 307 -17.24 -16.92 19.60
CA ILE A 307 -16.60 -18.19 19.23
C ILE A 307 -16.70 -19.21 20.36
N VAL A 308 -16.42 -18.81 21.60
CA VAL A 308 -16.55 -19.69 22.78
C VAL A 308 -17.99 -20.16 22.95
N LEU A 309 -18.97 -19.26 22.84
CA LEU A 309 -20.39 -19.62 22.94
C LEU A 309 -20.80 -20.62 21.85
N TRP A 310 -20.43 -20.37 20.59
CA TRP A 310 -20.76 -21.25 19.47
C TRP A 310 -20.11 -22.63 19.58
N THR A 311 -18.87 -22.69 20.07
CA THR A 311 -18.17 -23.98 20.31
C THR A 311 -18.85 -24.78 21.41
N PHE A 312 -19.25 -24.16 22.53
CA PHE A 312 -20.04 -24.84 23.57
C PHE A 312 -21.38 -25.35 23.03
N ILE A 313 -22.10 -24.55 22.26
CA ILE A 313 -23.36 -24.95 21.62
C ILE A 313 -23.14 -26.15 20.69
N GLY A 314 -22.09 -26.13 19.87
CA GLY A 314 -21.74 -27.25 18.99
C GLY A 314 -21.43 -28.55 19.75
N ILE A 315 -20.69 -28.46 20.87
CA ILE A 315 -20.42 -29.60 21.75
C ILE A 315 -21.71 -30.16 22.36
N LEU A 316 -22.64 -29.30 22.80
CA LEU A 316 -23.93 -29.74 23.33
C LEU A 316 -24.78 -30.46 22.27
N TYR A 317 -24.87 -29.92 21.06
CA TYR A 317 -25.61 -30.55 19.96
C TYR A 317 -25.00 -31.89 19.55
N THR A 318 -23.68 -31.97 19.43
CA THR A 318 -22.99 -33.23 19.12
C THR A 318 -23.16 -34.26 20.22
N GLY A 319 -23.08 -33.87 21.49
CA GLY A 319 -23.35 -34.74 22.63
C GLY A 319 -24.78 -35.29 22.65
N LEU A 320 -25.78 -34.44 22.41
CA LEU A 320 -27.19 -34.84 22.28
C LEU A 320 -27.40 -35.81 21.12
N PHE A 321 -26.79 -35.55 19.97
CA PHE A 321 -26.88 -36.42 18.80
C PHE A 321 -26.30 -37.82 19.09
N VAL A 322 -25.12 -37.88 19.71
CA VAL A 322 -24.49 -39.14 20.13
C VAL A 322 -25.37 -39.89 21.14
N PHE A 323 -25.94 -39.18 22.12
CA PHE A 323 -26.85 -39.78 23.10
C PHE A 323 -28.09 -40.40 22.43
N LEU A 324 -28.73 -39.69 21.50
CA LEU A 324 -29.88 -40.20 20.75
C LEU A 324 -29.52 -41.44 19.93
N LEU A 325 -28.35 -41.46 19.29
CA LEU A 325 -27.85 -42.64 18.57
C LEU A 325 -27.68 -43.85 19.50
N ILE A 326 -27.11 -43.65 20.70
CA ILE A 326 -26.95 -44.70 21.70
C ILE A 326 -28.33 -45.23 22.14
N CYS A 327 -29.29 -44.36 22.42
CA CYS A 327 -30.65 -44.76 22.77
C CYS A 327 -31.34 -45.55 21.64
N CYS A 328 -31.23 -45.09 20.40
CA CYS A 328 -31.75 -45.82 19.24
C CYS A 328 -31.12 -47.21 19.10
N CYS A 329 -29.79 -47.31 19.23
CA CYS A 329 -29.09 -48.59 19.22
C CYS A 329 -29.54 -49.52 20.35
N ALA A 330 -29.75 -48.99 21.56
CA ALA A 330 -30.25 -49.77 22.70
C ALA A 330 -31.69 -50.28 22.47
N CYS A 331 -32.56 -49.46 21.86
CA CYS A 331 -33.92 -49.88 21.48
C CYS A 331 -33.91 -50.95 20.37
N LEU A 332 -33.05 -50.79 19.35
CA LEU A 332 -32.96 -51.73 18.23
C LEU A 332 -32.33 -53.07 18.61
N THR A 333 -31.40 -53.08 19.57
CA THR A 333 -30.76 -54.31 20.06
C THR A 333 -31.60 -55.07 21.09
N GLY A 334 -32.79 -54.56 21.45
CA GLY A 334 -33.77 -55.32 22.22
C GLY A 334 -33.33 -55.67 23.64
N ASN A 335 -32.40 -54.92 24.23
CA ASN A 335 -31.93 -55.15 25.59
C ASN A 335 -32.92 -54.61 26.66
N ILE A 336 -34.22 -54.77 26.41
CA ILE A 336 -35.26 -54.65 27.43
C ILE A 336 -35.19 -55.96 28.19
N GLY A 337 -34.53 -55.93 29.35
CA GLY A 337 -34.42 -57.07 30.25
C GLY A 337 -35.76 -57.75 30.42
N HIS A 338 -35.86 -58.98 29.92
CA HIS A 338 -36.97 -59.86 30.23
C HIS A 338 -36.95 -60.06 31.75
N PRO A 339 -37.98 -59.66 32.52
CA PRO A 339 -38.05 -60.06 33.90
C PRO A 339 -38.27 -61.58 33.90
N SER A 340 -37.30 -62.30 34.43
CA SER A 340 -37.42 -63.73 34.71
C SER A 340 -38.67 -63.96 35.56
N ARG A 341 -39.72 -64.51 34.94
CA ARG A 341 -40.88 -65.06 35.66
C ARG A 341 -40.45 -66.39 36.27
N ASN A 342 -40.45 -66.43 37.61
CA ASN A 342 -40.53 -67.66 38.38
C ASN A 342 -41.92 -68.28 38.28
#